data_AF-A0A7C1WAB9-F1
#
_entry.id   AF-A0A7C1WAB9-F1
#
_cell.length_a   1.000
_cell.length_b   1.000
_cell.length_c   1.000
_cell.angle_alpha   90.00
_cell.angle_beta   90.00
_cell.angle_gamma   90.00
#
_symmetry.space_group_name_H-M   'P 1'
#
loop_
_entity.id
_entity.type
_entity.pdbx_description
1 polymer ?
#
loop_
_entity_poly.entity_id
_entity_poly.type
_entity_poly.pdbx_seq_one_letter_code
_entity_poly.pdbx_strand_id
1 'polypeptide(L)'
;MRSAQSQAKDLWVIALLLLFTVGIAYWASLQGPACLPSKTSQLGLWAITPWPVKLAVVQMSLALLLAIFTLSRRFIAPVPYQGEGVRRRGEYLSSMAQLFQQAQASQLVLEILSAQFKRDLAALVGLAPAATPQALRQAIASRRPELTSQVEAILRQAAQLAPRPDEAHLLQLGRQMAQTRRAWSRMR
;
A
#
# COMPACT_ATOMS: atom_id res chain seq x y z
N MET A 1 4.99 -18.79 -8.38
CA MET A 1 5.62 -20.04 -7.85
C MET A 1 6.69 -19.83 -6.76
N ARG A 2 7.05 -18.59 -6.33
CA ARG A 2 8.03 -18.35 -5.24
C ARG A 2 7.45 -18.25 -3.81
N SER A 3 6.12 -18.25 -3.65
CA SER A 3 5.47 -18.14 -2.32
C SER A 3 5.59 -19.40 -1.46
N ALA A 4 5.75 -20.57 -2.08
CA ALA A 4 5.86 -21.84 -1.34
C ALA A 4 7.21 -22.03 -0.62
N GLN A 5 8.28 -21.41 -1.13
CA GLN A 5 9.64 -21.65 -0.63
C GLN A 5 9.96 -20.85 0.65
N SER A 6 9.27 -19.72 0.88
CA SER A 6 9.38 -18.95 2.13
C SER A 6 8.63 -19.63 3.27
N GLN A 7 7.40 -20.09 3.01
CA GLN A 7 6.61 -20.84 4.00
C GLN A 7 7.32 -22.11 4.46
N ALA A 8 7.98 -22.83 3.55
CA ALA A 8 8.71 -24.04 3.90
C ALA A 8 9.88 -23.79 4.88
N LYS A 9 10.56 -22.64 4.78
CA LYS A 9 11.67 -22.28 5.70
C LYS A 9 11.15 -21.87 7.07
N ASP A 10 10.08 -21.08 7.11
CA ASP A 10 9.48 -20.65 8.38
C ASP A 10 8.85 -21.83 9.15
N LEU A 11 8.22 -22.76 8.44
CA LEU A 11 7.69 -24.00 9.03
C LEU A 11 8.78 -24.91 9.59
N TRP A 12 9.95 -24.99 8.93
CA TRP A 12 11.09 -25.75 9.44
C TRP A 12 11.65 -25.17 10.73
N VAL A 13 11.72 -23.84 10.84
CA VAL A 13 12.17 -23.16 12.06
C VAL A 13 11.18 -23.37 13.20
N ILE A 14 9.87 -23.29 12.92
CA ILE A 14 8.82 -23.56 13.92
C ILE A 14 8.85 -25.03 14.35
N ALA A 15 9.02 -25.98 13.43
CA ALA A 15 9.12 -27.39 13.75
C ALA A 15 10.37 -27.72 14.59
N LEU A 16 11.51 -27.08 14.30
CA LEU A 16 12.74 -27.26 15.06
C LEU A 16 12.63 -26.65 16.48
N LEU A 17 11.96 -25.51 16.61
CA LEU A 17 11.61 -24.91 17.91
C LEU A 17 10.67 -25.82 18.72
N LEU A 18 9.64 -26.39 18.08
CA LEU A 18 8.71 -27.29 18.75
C LEU A 18 9.42 -28.58 19.22
N LEU A 19 10.24 -29.20 18.38
CA LEU A 19 11.02 -30.39 18.76
C LEU A 19 12.00 -30.10 19.91
N PHE A 20 12.62 -28.91 19.91
CA PHE A 20 13.52 -28.51 20.99
C PHE A 20 12.77 -28.24 22.30
N THR A 21 11.59 -27.61 22.25
CA THR A 21 10.74 -27.40 23.44
C THR A 21 10.24 -28.71 24.05
N VAL A 22 9.82 -29.67 23.21
CA VAL A 22 9.37 -31.00 23.67
C VAL A 22 10.54 -31.79 24.26
N GLY A 23 11.73 -31.72 23.63
CA GLY A 23 12.94 -32.38 24.14
C GLY A 23 13.37 -31.87 25.51
N ILE A 24 13.26 -30.57 25.76
CA ILE A 24 13.61 -29.97 27.06
C ILE A 24 12.56 -30.27 28.12
N ALA A 25 11.26 -30.21 27.79
CA ALA A 25 10.20 -30.59 28.72
C ALA A 25 10.31 -32.05 29.15
N TYR A 26 10.63 -32.93 28.19
CA TYR A 26 10.92 -34.34 28.46
C TYR A 26 12.15 -34.51 29.36
N TRP A 27 13.24 -33.79 29.08
CA TRP A 27 14.46 -33.82 29.91
C TRP A 27 14.23 -33.27 31.32
N ALA A 28 13.40 -32.25 31.48
CA ALA A 28 13.02 -31.70 32.79
C ALA A 28 12.14 -32.67 33.61
N SER A 29 11.28 -33.47 32.95
CA SER A 29 10.51 -34.52 33.65
C SER A 29 11.36 -35.70 34.15
N LEU A 30 12.59 -35.82 33.64
CA LEU A 30 13.55 -36.85 34.04
C LEU A 30 14.37 -36.46 35.28
N GLN A 31 14.35 -35.20 35.70
CA GLN A 31 14.98 -34.75 36.95
C GLN A 31 13.95 -34.70 38.08
N GLY A 32 13.86 -35.79 38.84
CA GLY A 32 13.12 -35.85 40.10
C GLY A 32 13.59 -34.80 41.14
N PRO A 33 12.82 -34.58 42.23
CA PRO A 33 13.03 -33.46 43.14
C PRO A 33 14.36 -33.60 43.89
N ALA A 34 15.35 -32.78 43.53
CA ALA A 34 16.65 -32.73 44.20
C ALA A 34 16.65 -31.64 45.28
N CYS A 35 16.93 -32.07 46.51
CA CYS A 35 16.99 -31.28 47.74
C CYS A 35 18.05 -30.15 47.70
N LEU A 36 17.80 -29.12 48.50
CA LEU A 36 18.58 -27.88 48.72
C LEU A 36 20.04 -28.12 49.14
N PRO A 37 20.92 -27.11 48.94
CA PRO A 37 21.38 -26.38 50.13
C PRO A 37 21.40 -24.85 49.97
N SER A 38 21.14 -24.18 51.10
CA SER A 38 21.18 -22.73 51.30
C SER A 38 22.61 -22.24 51.54
N LYS A 39 23.04 -21.21 50.79
CA LYS A 39 24.08 -20.29 51.25
C LYS A 39 23.80 -18.87 50.75
N THR A 40 23.68 -17.98 51.72
CA THR A 40 23.35 -16.56 51.67
C THR A 40 24.46 -15.71 51.06
N SER A 41 24.13 -14.80 50.12
CA SER A 41 24.51 -13.37 50.12
C SER A 41 24.26 -12.69 48.76
N GLN A 42 23.65 -11.50 48.80
CA GLN A 42 23.19 -10.58 47.72
C GLN A 42 21.74 -10.79 47.27
N LEU A 43 20.84 -9.95 47.82
CA LEU A 43 19.41 -9.88 47.51
C LEU A 43 19.21 -9.47 46.04
N GLY A 44 19.03 -10.46 45.18
CA GLY A 44 18.29 -10.32 43.93
C GLY A 44 17.27 -11.44 43.86
N LEU A 45 16.04 -11.16 43.40
CA LEU A 45 15.02 -12.18 43.08
C LEU A 45 15.58 -13.31 42.20
N TRP A 46 16.62 -13.00 41.42
CA TRP A 46 17.40 -13.92 40.59
C TRP A 46 18.29 -14.92 41.35
N ALA A 47 18.62 -14.69 42.62
CA ALA A 47 19.43 -15.62 43.42
C ALA A 47 18.58 -16.73 44.07
N ILE A 48 17.32 -16.42 44.40
CA ILE A 48 16.36 -17.33 45.05
C ILE A 48 15.66 -18.26 44.06
N THR A 49 15.67 -17.93 42.77
CA THR A 49 14.96 -18.72 41.77
C THR A 49 15.68 -20.05 41.49
N PRO A 50 14.99 -21.20 41.58
CA PRO A 50 15.59 -22.48 41.26
C PRO A 50 16.10 -22.51 39.81
N TRP A 51 17.21 -23.22 39.58
CA TRP A 51 17.86 -23.39 38.28
C TRP A 51 16.91 -23.64 37.09
N PRO A 52 15.88 -24.51 37.19
CA PRO A 52 14.93 -24.72 36.09
C PRO A 52 14.14 -23.46 35.70
N VAL A 53 13.82 -22.58 36.65
CA VAL A 53 13.04 -21.36 36.38
C VAL A 53 13.91 -20.32 35.66
N LYS A 54 15.21 -20.27 35.96
CA LYS A 54 16.16 -19.40 35.24
C LYS A 54 16.23 -19.77 33.76
N LEU A 55 16.27 -21.07 33.46
CA LEU A 55 16.24 -21.58 32.09
C LEU A 55 14.93 -21.22 31.40
N ALA A 56 13.79 -21.38 32.08
CA ALA A 56 12.48 -21.00 31.52
C ALA A 56 12.39 -19.51 31.18
N VAL A 57 12.92 -18.62 32.03
CA VAL A 57 12.94 -17.17 31.77
C VAL A 57 13.82 -16.82 30.57
N VAL A 58 15.00 -17.42 30.45
CA VAL A 58 15.89 -17.22 29.30
C VAL A 58 15.28 -17.74 28.01
N GLN A 59 14.55 -18.86 28.06
CA GLN A 59 13.86 -19.39 26.90
C GLN A 59 12.68 -18.52 26.47
N MET A 60 11.90 -18.02 27.43
CA MET A 60 10.78 -17.13 27.15
C MET A 60 11.26 -15.81 26.52
N SER A 61 12.37 -15.24 27.02
CA SER A 61 12.96 -14.03 26.44
C SER A 61 13.51 -14.27 25.02
N LEU A 62 14.15 -15.40 24.77
CA LEU A 62 14.65 -15.77 23.45
C LEU A 62 13.51 -15.99 22.43
N ALA A 63 12.43 -16.67 22.84
CA ALA A 63 11.24 -16.86 22.02
C ALA A 63 10.56 -15.52 21.69
N LEU A 64 10.46 -14.62 22.67
CA LEU A 64 9.92 -13.28 22.47
C LEU A 64 10.78 -12.46 21.49
N LEU A 65 12.12 -12.51 21.60
CA LEU A 65 13.02 -11.84 20.68
C LEU A 65 12.89 -12.38 19.25
N LEU A 66 12.73 -13.70 19.08
CA LEU A 66 12.49 -14.31 17.76
C LEU A 66 11.13 -13.91 17.19
N ALA A 67 10.08 -13.87 18.02
CA ALA A 67 8.76 -13.42 17.61
C ALA A 67 8.81 -11.95 17.15
N ILE A 68 9.47 -11.07 17.91
CA ILE A 68 9.66 -9.67 17.53
C ILE A 68 10.48 -9.58 16.24
N PHE A 69 11.60 -10.30 16.13
CA PHE A 69 12.46 -10.28 14.95
C PHE A 69 11.72 -10.71 13.67
N THR A 70 10.91 -11.77 13.75
CA THR A 70 10.09 -12.25 12.63
C THR A 70 8.96 -11.29 12.28
N LEU A 71 8.26 -10.71 13.27
CA LEU A 71 7.24 -9.68 13.05
C LEU A 71 7.85 -8.41 12.44
N SER A 72 8.97 -7.93 12.98
CA SER A 72 9.68 -6.76 12.45
C SER A 72 10.08 -6.98 11.00
N ARG A 73 10.58 -8.17 10.65
CA ARG A 73 10.95 -8.50 9.26
C ARG A 73 9.75 -8.51 8.31
N ARG A 74 8.54 -8.80 8.79
CA ARG A 74 7.29 -8.71 8.02
C ARG A 74 6.89 -7.26 7.70
N PHE A 75 7.36 -6.29 8.49
CA PHE A 75 7.12 -4.86 8.28
C PHE A 75 8.30 -4.11 7.65
N ILE A 76 9.45 -4.76 7.43
CA ILE A 76 10.52 -4.17 6.62
C ILE A 76 10.00 -4.10 5.18
N ALA A 77 9.92 -2.87 4.67
CA ALA A 77 9.40 -2.55 3.36
C ALA A 77 9.91 -3.53 2.28
N PRO A 78 9.07 -3.91 1.30
CA PRO A 78 9.49 -4.82 0.24
C PRO A 78 10.76 -4.26 -0.40
N VAL A 79 11.86 -5.02 -0.32
CA VAL A 79 13.09 -4.69 -1.03
C VAL A 79 12.70 -4.55 -2.50
N PRO A 80 12.92 -3.37 -3.11
CA PRO A 80 12.48 -3.14 -4.48
C PRO A 80 13.12 -4.21 -5.37
N TYR A 81 12.27 -5.04 -5.97
CA TYR A 81 12.69 -6.05 -6.92
C TYR A 81 13.36 -5.32 -8.10
N GLN A 82 14.69 -5.39 -8.19
CA GLN A 82 15.49 -4.83 -9.29
C GLN A 82 15.51 -5.79 -10.50
N GLY A 83 14.46 -6.60 -10.67
CA GLY A 83 14.36 -7.59 -11.73
C GLY A 83 13.33 -7.16 -12.78
N GLU A 84 13.75 -7.25 -14.03
CA GLU A 84 12.99 -7.05 -15.26
C GLU A 84 12.87 -5.59 -15.70
N GLY A 85 13.50 -5.33 -16.85
CA GLY A 85 13.76 -4.01 -17.40
C GLY A 85 12.52 -3.15 -17.50
N VAL A 86 12.76 -1.83 -17.47
CA VAL A 86 11.81 -0.73 -17.72
C VAL A 86 10.55 -1.24 -18.40
N ARG A 87 9.50 -1.52 -17.61
CA ARG A 87 8.19 -1.92 -18.13
C ARG A 87 7.86 -0.95 -19.26
N ARG A 88 7.64 -1.48 -20.47
CA ARG A 88 7.25 -0.64 -21.60
C ARG A 88 6.00 0.10 -21.15
N ARG A 89 5.94 1.42 -21.35
CA ARG A 89 4.84 2.28 -20.85
C ARG A 89 3.45 1.68 -21.16
N GLY A 90 3.32 0.96 -22.27
CA GLY A 90 2.11 0.21 -22.63
C GLY A 90 1.73 -0.94 -21.69
N GLU A 91 2.67 -1.73 -21.20
CA GLU A 91 2.43 -2.87 -20.28
C GLU A 91 1.98 -2.39 -18.89
N TYR A 92 2.52 -1.25 -18.45
CA TYR A 92 2.05 -0.61 -17.23
C TYR A 92 0.61 -0.10 -17.39
N LEU A 93 0.33 0.59 -18.50
CA LEU A 93 -1.01 1.11 -18.79
C LEU A 93 -2.05 -0.01 -18.95
N SER A 94 -1.70 -1.12 -19.60
CA SER A 94 -2.60 -2.26 -19.73
C SER A 94 -2.90 -2.92 -18.38
N SER A 95 -1.88 -3.08 -17.54
CA SER A 95 -2.05 -3.63 -16.19
C SER A 95 -2.95 -2.73 -15.33
N MET A 96 -2.75 -1.41 -15.38
CA MET A 96 -3.60 -0.46 -14.66
C MET A 96 -5.03 -0.44 -15.18
N ALA A 97 -5.23 -0.46 -16.51
CA ALA A 97 -6.56 -0.51 -17.11
C ALA A 97 -7.34 -1.75 -16.64
N GLN A 98 -6.68 -2.91 -16.58
CA GLN A 98 -7.29 -4.15 -16.12
C GLN A 98 -7.68 -4.08 -14.63
N LEU A 99 -6.87 -3.45 -13.77
CA LEU A 99 -7.22 -3.24 -12.37
C LEU A 99 -8.45 -2.33 -12.21
N PHE A 100 -8.52 -1.22 -12.96
CA PHE A 100 -9.68 -0.33 -12.90
C PHE A 100 -10.96 -0.99 -13.44
N GLN A 101 -10.83 -1.82 -14.49
CA GLN A 101 -11.92 -2.60 -15.03
C GLN A 101 -12.44 -3.64 -14.02
N GLN A 102 -11.54 -4.39 -13.38
CA GLN A 102 -11.89 -5.37 -12.35
C GLN A 102 -12.54 -4.73 -11.13
N ALA A 103 -12.11 -3.54 -10.74
CA ALA A 103 -12.68 -2.80 -9.63
C ALA A 103 -14.05 -2.15 -9.97
N GLN A 104 -14.52 -2.23 -11.23
CA GLN A 104 -15.72 -1.53 -11.73
C GLN A 104 -15.76 -0.05 -11.30
N ALA A 105 -14.59 0.58 -11.22
CA ALA A 105 -14.41 1.88 -10.60
C ALA A 105 -14.66 3.03 -11.59
N SER A 106 -15.72 2.91 -12.40
CA SER A 106 -16.06 3.89 -13.44
C SER A 106 -16.32 5.29 -12.87
N GLN A 107 -16.96 5.36 -11.70
CA GLN A 107 -17.16 6.61 -10.97
C GLN A 107 -15.82 7.24 -10.52
N LEU A 108 -14.94 6.44 -9.92
CA LEU A 108 -13.63 6.92 -9.46
C LEU A 108 -12.78 7.45 -10.62
N VAL A 109 -12.82 6.76 -11.76
CA VAL A 109 -12.12 7.21 -12.97
C VAL A 109 -12.67 8.57 -13.45
N LEU A 110 -14.00 8.77 -13.43
CA LEU A 110 -14.62 10.05 -13.80
C LEU A 110 -14.20 11.18 -12.85
N GLU A 111 -14.18 10.93 -11.54
CA GLU A 111 -13.74 11.91 -10.54
C GLU A 111 -12.28 12.31 -10.75
N ILE A 112 -11.39 11.33 -10.94
CA ILE A 112 -9.97 11.57 -11.22
C ILE A 112 -9.80 12.38 -12.52
N LEU A 113 -10.49 11.99 -13.57
CA LEU A 113 -10.36 12.61 -14.89
C LEU A 113 -10.87 14.05 -14.90
N SER A 114 -12.05 14.29 -14.32
CA SER A 114 -12.64 15.63 -14.22
C SER A 114 -11.80 16.55 -13.32
N ALA A 115 -11.26 16.04 -12.21
CA ALA A 115 -10.36 16.79 -11.34
C ALA A 115 -9.03 17.11 -12.05
N GLN A 116 -8.47 16.16 -12.80
CA GLN A 116 -7.25 16.40 -13.58
C GLN A 116 -7.49 17.44 -14.69
N PHE A 117 -8.61 17.33 -15.41
CA PHE A 117 -8.97 18.27 -16.47
C PHE A 117 -9.11 19.71 -15.95
N LYS A 118 -9.79 19.90 -14.81
CA LYS A 118 -9.89 21.22 -14.15
C LYS A 118 -8.53 21.79 -13.76
N ARG A 119 -7.65 20.95 -13.19
CA ARG A 119 -6.28 21.35 -12.80
C ARG A 119 -5.44 21.75 -14.01
N ASP A 120 -5.51 20.98 -15.09
CA ASP A 120 -4.79 21.26 -16.32
C ASP A 120 -5.26 22.58 -16.95
N LEU A 121 -6.58 22.82 -17.00
CA LEU A 121 -7.15 24.08 -17.50
C LEU A 121 -6.75 25.28 -16.62
N ALA A 122 -6.81 25.14 -15.30
CA ALA A 122 -6.37 26.18 -14.38
C ALA A 122 -4.88 26.53 -14.60
N ALA A 123 -4.02 25.51 -14.74
CA ALA A 123 -2.60 25.69 -15.02
C ALA A 123 -2.35 26.40 -16.37
N LEU A 124 -3.09 26.06 -17.42
CA LEU A 124 -2.97 26.70 -18.74
C LEU A 124 -3.37 28.18 -18.73
N VAL A 125 -4.29 28.55 -17.84
CA VAL A 125 -4.80 29.91 -17.70
C VAL A 125 -4.03 30.72 -16.63
N GLY A 126 -3.14 30.06 -15.87
CA GLY A 126 -2.33 30.68 -14.82
C GLY A 126 -3.09 30.87 -13.49
N LEU A 127 -4.14 30.08 -13.27
CA LEU A 127 -4.93 30.07 -12.04
C LEU A 127 -4.46 28.96 -11.10
N ALA A 128 -4.69 29.15 -9.80
CA ALA A 128 -4.49 28.10 -8.81
C ALA A 128 -5.41 26.90 -9.08
N PRO A 129 -4.99 25.66 -8.77
CA PRO A 129 -5.81 24.44 -8.92
C PRO A 129 -7.17 24.48 -8.21
N ALA A 130 -7.27 25.26 -7.14
CA ALA A 130 -8.47 25.44 -6.32
C ALA A 130 -9.32 26.66 -6.74
N ALA A 131 -9.02 27.28 -7.89
CA ALA A 131 -9.77 28.43 -8.38
C ALA A 131 -11.25 28.08 -8.59
N THR A 132 -12.13 29.06 -8.33
CA THR A 132 -13.57 28.85 -8.45
C THR A 132 -13.96 28.58 -9.92
N PRO A 133 -15.03 27.80 -10.18
CA PRO A 133 -15.52 27.54 -11.53
C PRO A 133 -15.88 28.82 -12.30
N GLN A 134 -16.26 29.88 -11.59
CA GLN A 134 -16.52 31.20 -12.17
C GLN A 134 -15.24 31.89 -12.62
N ALA A 135 -14.20 31.91 -11.78
CA ALA A 135 -12.90 32.48 -12.13
C ALA A 135 -12.27 31.75 -13.32
N LEU A 136 -12.39 30.41 -13.36
CA LEU A 136 -11.91 29.62 -14.49
C LEU A 136 -12.61 30.00 -15.80
N ARG A 137 -13.94 30.17 -15.78
CA ARG A 137 -14.71 30.59 -16.96
C ARG A 137 -14.34 31.98 -17.44
N GLN A 138 -14.23 32.95 -16.53
CA GLN A 138 -13.83 34.32 -16.88
C GLN A 138 -12.43 34.37 -17.49
N ALA A 139 -11.50 33.60 -16.94
CA ALA A 139 -10.12 33.60 -17.41
C ALA A 139 -9.94 32.78 -18.72
N ILE A 140 -10.80 31.80 -18.97
CA ILE A 140 -10.91 31.15 -20.29
C ILE A 140 -11.50 32.11 -21.31
N ALA A 141 -12.61 32.79 -20.98
CA ALA A 141 -13.28 33.73 -21.87
C ALA A 141 -12.37 34.91 -22.27
N SER A 142 -11.55 35.43 -21.34
CA SER A 142 -10.64 36.53 -21.62
C SER A 142 -9.47 36.14 -22.52
N ARG A 143 -8.99 34.89 -22.45
CA ARG A 143 -7.88 34.42 -23.28
C ARG A 143 -8.35 33.84 -24.61
N ARG A 144 -9.44 33.06 -24.60
CA ARG A 144 -9.95 32.28 -25.75
C ARG A 144 -11.46 32.07 -25.68
N PRO A 145 -12.25 33.03 -26.21
CA PRO A 145 -13.70 32.93 -26.18
C PRO A 145 -14.23 31.71 -26.95
N GLU A 146 -13.58 31.30 -28.04
CA GLU A 146 -13.99 30.19 -28.92
C GLU A 146 -14.07 28.81 -28.22
N LEU A 147 -13.20 28.58 -27.23
CA LEU A 147 -13.14 27.29 -26.51
C LEU A 147 -13.97 27.29 -25.23
N THR A 148 -14.48 28.45 -24.80
CA THR A 148 -15.27 28.61 -23.57
C THR A 148 -16.51 27.74 -23.59
N SER A 149 -17.26 27.78 -24.70
CA SER A 149 -18.51 27.01 -24.86
C SER A 149 -18.25 25.50 -24.84
N GLN A 150 -17.16 25.04 -25.46
CA GLN A 150 -16.78 23.63 -25.48
C GLN A 150 -16.36 23.14 -24.09
N VAL A 151 -15.54 23.91 -23.37
CA VAL A 151 -15.12 23.57 -22.01
C VAL A 151 -16.32 23.52 -21.06
N GLU A 152 -17.24 24.48 -21.16
CA GLU A 152 -18.46 24.46 -20.35
C GLU A 152 -19.34 23.25 -20.65
N ALA A 153 -19.53 22.90 -21.93
CA ALA A 153 -20.32 21.74 -22.31
C ALA A 153 -19.74 20.45 -21.71
N ILE A 154 -18.41 20.27 -21.80
CA ILE A 154 -17.71 19.10 -21.24
C ILE A 154 -17.84 19.06 -19.70
N LEU A 155 -17.69 20.20 -19.02
CA LEU A 155 -17.83 20.27 -17.56
C LEU A 155 -19.26 20.00 -17.09
N ARG A 156 -20.27 20.47 -17.82
CA ARG A 156 -21.68 20.18 -17.53
C ARG A 156 -22.00 18.71 -17.78
N GLN A 157 -21.53 18.14 -18.88
CA GLN A 157 -21.69 16.71 -19.18
C GLN A 157 -21.05 15.85 -18.09
N ALA A 158 -19.82 16.16 -17.67
CA ALA A 158 -19.14 15.45 -16.58
C ALA A 158 -19.89 15.54 -15.25
N ALA A 159 -20.55 16.67 -14.95
CA ALA A 159 -21.34 16.85 -13.74
C ALA A 159 -22.71 16.16 -13.77
N GLN A 160 -23.26 15.89 -14.96
CA GLN A 160 -24.57 15.26 -15.15
C GLN A 160 -24.48 13.73 -15.32
N LEU A 161 -23.27 13.17 -15.41
CA LEU A 161 -23.09 11.73 -15.54
C LEU A 161 -23.61 11.01 -14.29
N ALA A 162 -24.38 9.94 -14.51
CA ALA A 162 -24.93 9.10 -13.45
C ALA A 162 -23.82 8.47 -12.59
N PRO A 163 -24.11 8.05 -11.33
CA PRO A 163 -23.13 7.44 -10.42
C PRO A 163 -22.43 6.19 -10.98
N ARG A 164 -23.05 5.51 -11.95
CA ARG A 164 -22.46 4.36 -12.65
C ARG A 164 -22.51 4.62 -14.16
N PRO A 165 -21.62 5.47 -14.68
CA PRO A 165 -21.66 5.85 -16.08
C PRO A 165 -21.21 4.67 -16.95
N ASP A 166 -21.83 4.58 -18.13
CA ASP A 166 -21.48 3.61 -19.15
C ASP A 166 -20.05 3.83 -19.65
N GLU A 167 -19.32 2.74 -19.88
CA GLU A 167 -17.88 2.77 -20.20
C GLU A 167 -17.64 3.48 -21.54
N ALA A 168 -18.51 3.27 -22.53
CA ALA A 168 -18.43 3.94 -23.82
C ALA A 168 -18.54 5.48 -23.68
N HIS A 169 -19.47 5.93 -22.86
CA HIS A 169 -19.68 7.36 -22.58
C HIS A 169 -18.49 7.98 -21.83
N LEU A 170 -17.91 7.26 -20.87
CA LEU A 170 -16.69 7.69 -20.18
C LEU A 170 -15.50 7.83 -21.13
N LEU A 171 -15.29 6.86 -22.01
CA LEU A 171 -14.21 6.89 -22.99
C LEU A 171 -14.39 8.06 -23.97
N GLN A 172 -15.63 8.32 -24.41
CA GLN A 172 -15.94 9.46 -25.28
C GLN A 172 -15.64 10.79 -24.59
N LEU A 173 -16.10 10.98 -23.35
CA LEU A 173 -15.85 12.18 -22.56
C LEU A 173 -14.35 12.41 -22.34
N GLY A 174 -13.60 11.35 -22.00
CA GLY A 174 -12.15 11.44 -21.83
C GLY A 174 -11.40 11.78 -23.12
N ARG A 175 -11.85 11.26 -24.27
CA ARG A 175 -11.31 11.66 -25.58
C ARG A 175 -11.56 13.14 -25.87
N GLN A 176 -12.76 13.64 -25.59
CA GLN A 176 -13.10 15.06 -25.76
C GLN A 176 -12.21 15.96 -24.89
N MET A 177 -12.09 15.66 -23.59
CA MET A 177 -11.19 16.40 -22.68
C MET A 177 -9.74 16.43 -23.19
N ALA A 178 -9.22 15.29 -23.65
CA ALA A 178 -7.86 15.19 -24.18
C ALA A 178 -7.67 15.93 -25.51
N GLN A 179 -8.72 16.01 -26.35
CA GLN A 179 -8.70 16.77 -27.60
C GLN A 179 -8.69 18.27 -27.32
N THR A 180 -9.57 18.75 -26.44
CA THR A 180 -9.60 20.17 -26.05
C THR A 180 -8.27 20.61 -25.43
N ARG A 181 -7.69 19.78 -24.55
CA ARG A 181 -6.36 20.03 -23.98
C ARG A 181 -5.27 20.14 -25.06
N ARG A 182 -5.27 19.22 -26.04
CA ARG A 182 -4.32 19.22 -27.16
C ARG A 182 -4.52 20.39 -28.12
N ALA A 183 -5.76 20.83 -28.34
CA ALA A 183 -6.04 22.03 -29.11
C ALA A 183 -5.43 23.26 -28.43
N TRP A 184 -5.58 23.35 -27.10
CA TRP A 184 -5.01 24.43 -26.31
C TRP A 184 -3.48 24.41 -26.31
N SER A 185 -2.85 23.24 -26.18
CA SER A 185 -1.39 23.13 -26.08
C SER A 185 -0.65 23.39 -27.40
N ARG A 186 -1.30 23.15 -28.55
CA ARG A 186 -0.68 23.34 -29.88
C ARG A 186 -0.62 24.80 -30.33
N MET A 187 -1.35 25.68 -29.68
CA MET A 187 -1.50 27.08 -30.08
C MET A 187 -0.71 28.01 -29.14
N ARG A 188 0.32 27.48 -28.49
CA ARG A 188 1.31 28.17 -27.66
C ARG A 188 2.67 28.02 -28.32
#